data_AF-A0A2W5F6G1-F1
#
_entry.id   AF-A0A2W5F6G1-F1
#
_cell.length_a   1.000
_cell.length_b   1.000
_cell.length_c   1.000
_cell.angle_alpha   90.00
_cell.angle_beta   90.00
_cell.angle_gamma   90.00
#
_symmetry.space_group_name_H-M   'P 1'
#
loop_
_entity.id
_entity.type
_entity.pdbx_description
1 polymer ?
#
loop_
_entity_poly.entity_id
_entity_poly.type
_entity_poly.pdbx_seq_one_letter_code
_entity_poly.pdbx_strand_id
1 'polypeptide(L)' 'MVTKADLTDWVVEALKANKGEGSILYVAQYIWDHHEKDLRGHDLFYSWQYDMRWAATELRKKGRLVAADDDRRGKWTLK' A
#
# COMPACT_ATOMS: atom_id res chain seq x y z
N MET A 1 -6.94 15.52 -5.36
CA MET A 1 -5.51 15.52 -5.71
C MET A 1 -4.91 14.35 -4.96
N VAL A 2 -4.24 13.42 -5.65
CA VAL A 2 -3.69 12.22 -5.00
C VAL A 2 -2.50 12.61 -4.14
N THR A 3 -2.52 12.21 -2.89
CA THR A 3 -1.50 12.45 -1.89
C THR A 3 -0.92 11.14 -1.37
N LYS A 4 0.18 11.22 -0.63
CA LYS A 4 0.74 10.04 0.04
C LYS A 4 -0.19 9.44 1.10
N ALA A 5 -1.15 10.22 1.60
CA ALA A 5 -2.15 9.73 2.53
C ALA A 5 -3.13 8.78 1.82
N ASP A 6 -3.53 9.08 0.59
CA ASP A 6 -4.42 8.22 -0.19
C ASP A 6 -3.79 6.84 -0.43
N LEU A 7 -2.46 6.77 -0.65
CA LEU A 7 -1.73 5.51 -0.74
C LEU A 7 -1.82 4.66 0.53
N THR A 8 -1.90 5.28 1.72
CA THR A 8 -2.09 4.50 2.96
C THR A 8 -3.44 3.82 2.99
N ASP A 9 -4.48 4.50 2.50
CA ASP A 9 -5.82 3.93 2.42
C ASP A 9 -5.88 2.84 1.34
N TRP A 10 -5.31 3.06 0.16
CA TRP A 10 -5.29 2.06 -0.91
C TRP A 10 -4.51 0.80 -0.55
N VAL A 11 -3.42 0.92 0.23
CA VAL A 11 -2.71 -0.25 0.77
C VAL A 11 -3.61 -1.06 1.70
N VAL A 12 -4.37 -0.39 2.58
CA VAL A 12 -5.32 -1.08 3.47
C VAL A 12 -6.45 -1.74 2.69
N GLU A 13 -6.99 -1.06 1.67
CA GLU A 13 -8.02 -1.61 0.79
C GLU A 13 -7.55 -2.86 0.06
N ALA A 14 -6.36 -2.81 -0.54
CA ALA A 14 -5.75 -3.97 -1.20
C ALA A 14 -5.64 -5.16 -0.24
N LEU A 15 -5.11 -4.93 0.96
CA LEU A 15 -4.94 -5.99 1.96
C LEU A 15 -6.30 -6.54 2.42
N LYS A 16 -7.29 -5.69 2.65
CA LYS A 16 -8.66 -6.14 2.97
C LYS A 16 -9.26 -6.99 1.85
N ALA A 17 -9.04 -6.62 0.59
CA ALA A 17 -9.50 -7.41 -0.56
C ALA A 17 -8.86 -8.81 -0.60
N ASN A 18 -7.66 -8.98 -0.02
CA ASN A 18 -6.97 -10.27 0.09
C ASN A 18 -6.98 -10.85 1.51
N LYS A 19 -8.14 -10.76 2.20
CA LYS A 19 -8.38 -11.37 3.53
C LYS A 19 -7.47 -10.84 4.65
N GLY A 20 -6.98 -9.62 4.50
CA GLY A 20 -6.18 -8.92 5.50
C GLY A 20 -4.67 -9.08 5.32
N GLU A 21 -4.20 -9.76 4.28
CA GLU A 21 -2.77 -9.93 4.03
C GLU A 21 -2.45 -9.87 2.54
N GLY A 22 -1.21 -9.60 2.16
CA GLY A 22 -0.84 -9.51 0.76
C GLY A 22 0.65 -9.33 0.55
N SER A 23 1.15 -9.73 -0.61
CA SER A 23 2.53 -9.40 -1.00
C SER A 23 2.62 -7.96 -1.49
N ILE A 24 3.83 -7.38 -1.45
CA ILE A 24 4.09 -6.06 -2.03
C ILE A 24 3.64 -5.98 -3.49
N LEU A 25 3.86 -7.07 -4.25
CA LEU A 25 3.45 -7.16 -5.65
C LEU A 25 1.93 -7.16 -5.80
N TYR A 26 1.23 -7.95 -4.97
CA TYR A 26 -0.23 -7.98 -4.98
C TYR A 26 -0.82 -6.60 -4.70
N VAL A 27 -0.30 -5.89 -3.69
CA VAL A 27 -0.77 -4.54 -3.37
C VAL A 27 -0.50 -3.56 -4.52
N ALA A 28 0.68 -3.64 -5.15
CA ALA A 28 0.99 -2.82 -6.31
C ALA A 28 0.03 -3.10 -7.48
N GLN A 29 -0.25 -4.36 -7.79
CA GLN A 29 -1.20 -4.74 -8.84
C GLN A 29 -2.61 -4.23 -8.53
N TYR A 30 -3.08 -4.43 -7.30
CA TYR A 30 -4.40 -3.94 -6.88
C TYR A 30 -4.53 -2.43 -7.05
N ILE A 31 -3.53 -1.67 -6.58
CA ILE A 31 -3.52 -0.20 -6.71
C ILE A 31 -3.51 0.22 -8.17
N TRP A 32 -2.71 -0.45 -9.00
CA TRP A 32 -2.68 -0.16 -10.44
C TRP A 32 -4.06 -0.41 -11.07
N ASP A 33 -4.64 -1.59 -10.86
CA ASP A 33 -5.90 -1.97 -11.51
C ASP A 33 -7.09 -1.09 -11.10
N HIS A 34 -7.07 -0.51 -9.88
CA HIS A 34 -8.18 0.29 -9.34
C HIS A 34 -7.95 1.80 -9.41
N HIS A 35 -6.70 2.27 -9.31
CA HIS A 35 -6.35 3.68 -9.16
C HIS A 35 -5.39 4.21 -10.25
N GLU A 36 -5.17 3.46 -11.34
CA GLU A 36 -4.35 3.93 -12.47
C GLU A 36 -4.78 5.31 -12.97
N LYS A 37 -6.08 5.59 -13.06
CA LYS A 37 -6.61 6.88 -13.53
C LYS A 37 -6.23 8.01 -12.59
N ASP A 38 -6.28 7.76 -11.29
CA ASP A 38 -5.90 8.72 -10.25
C ASP A 38 -4.39 8.98 -10.28
N LEU A 39 -3.59 7.96 -10.57
CA LEU A 39 -2.13 8.06 -10.68
C LEU A 39 -1.70 8.80 -11.94
N ARG A 40 -2.21 8.43 -13.13
CA ARG A 40 -1.77 8.98 -14.43
C ARG A 40 -1.90 10.50 -14.58
N GLY A 41 -2.72 11.14 -13.74
CA GLY A 41 -2.89 12.59 -13.71
C GLY A 41 -1.94 13.35 -12.77
N HIS A 42 -0.96 12.69 -12.15
CA HIS A 42 -0.16 13.26 -11.07
C HIS A 42 1.32 12.87 -11.15
N ASP A 43 2.24 13.73 -10.67
CA ASP A 43 3.69 13.45 -10.64
C ASP A 43 4.04 12.19 -9.82
N LEU A 44 3.18 11.87 -8.85
CA LEU A 44 3.28 10.66 -8.04
C LEU A 44 3.17 9.39 -8.90
N PHE A 45 2.67 9.46 -10.14
CA PHE A 45 2.74 8.37 -11.12
C PHE A 45 4.16 7.78 -11.29
N TYR A 46 5.19 8.61 -11.16
CA TYR A 46 6.57 8.15 -11.34
C TYR A 46 7.19 7.59 -10.07
N SER A 47 6.59 7.85 -8.89
CA SER A 47 7.15 7.47 -7.59
C SER A 47 6.22 6.63 -6.71
N TRP A 48 4.98 6.36 -7.14
CA TRP A 48 3.94 5.80 -6.27
C TRP A 48 4.31 4.44 -5.68
N GLN A 49 5.11 3.62 -6.35
CA GLN A 49 5.57 2.35 -5.80
C GLN A 49 6.51 2.54 -4.60
N TYR A 50 7.35 3.59 -4.64
CA TYR A 50 8.17 3.98 -3.50
C TYR A 50 7.30 4.57 -2.39
N ASP A 51 6.39 5.47 -2.74
CA ASP A 51 5.47 6.09 -1.78
C ASP A 51 4.50 5.06 -1.15
N MET A 52 4.13 4.00 -1.85
CA MET A 52 3.35 2.86 -1.36
C MET A 52 4.12 2.08 -0.29
N ARG A 53 5.43 1.87 -0.49
CA ARG A 53 6.28 1.24 0.53
C ARG A 53 6.44 2.13 1.77
N TRP A 54 6.55 3.44 1.56
CA TRP A 54 6.52 4.41 2.65
C TRP A 54 5.17 4.35 3.39
N ALA A 55 4.05 4.28 2.66
CA ALA A 55 2.71 4.17 3.24
C ALA A 55 2.56 2.93 4.13
N ALA A 56 3.07 1.76 3.70
CA ALA A 56 3.11 0.57 4.54
C ALA A 56 3.96 0.77 5.82
N THR A 57 5.06 1.52 5.72
CA THR A 57 5.90 1.86 6.89
C THR A 57 5.15 2.76 7.88
N GLU A 58 4.38 3.74 7.39
CA GLU A 58 3.55 4.58 8.24
C GLU A 58 2.39 3.81 8.88
N LEU A 59 1.76 2.88 8.15
CA LEU A 59 0.73 2.01 8.71
C LEU A 59 1.26 1.12 9.84
N ARG A 60 2.52 0.65 9.75
CA ARG A 60 3.19 -0.06 10.85
C ARG A 60 3.39 0.83 12.07
N LYS A 61 3.88 2.05 11.88
CA LYS A 61 4.04 3.04 12.98
C LYS A 61 2.71 3.34 13.67
N LYS A 62 1.61 3.37 12.90
CA LYS A 62 0.24 3.55 13.40
C LYS A 62 -0.38 2.27 14.01
N GLY A 63 0.35 1.15 14.02
CA GLY A 63 -0.12 -0.13 14.56
C GLY A 63 -1.21 -0.81 13.73
N ARG A 64 -1.38 -0.44 12.45
CA ARG A 64 -2.39 -1.00 11.53
C ARG A 64 -1.88 -2.19 10.72
N LEU A 65 -0.57 -2.32 10.57
CA LEU A 65 0.09 -3.48 9.99
C LEU A 65 0.97 -4.17 11.03
N VAL A 66 1.17 -5.48 10.84
CA VAL A 66 2.17 -6.25 11.58
C VAL A 66 3.56 -5.65 11.34
N ALA A 67 4.37 -5.62 12.40
CA ALA A 67 5.73 -5.08 12.36
C ALA A 67 6.57 -5.83 11.32
N ALA A 68 7.56 -5.14 10.73
CA ALA A 68 8.39 -5.74 9.69
C ALA A 68 9.17 -6.97 10.16
N ASP A 69 9.56 -6.98 11.45
CA ASP A 69 10.33 -8.07 12.07
C ASP A 69 9.45 -9.27 12.43
N ASP A 70 8.16 -9.04 12.64
CA ASP A 70 7.17 -10.07 13.00
C ASP A 70 6.45 -10.66 11.77
N ASP A 71 6.57 -10.01 10.60
CA ASP A 71 5.92 -10.43 9.35
C ASP A 71 6.92 -11.13 8.41
N ARG A 72 6.40 -11.94 7.49
CA ARG A 72 7.22 -12.58 6.46
C ARG A 72 7.76 -11.52 5.51
N ARG A 73 9.06 -11.56 5.21
CA ARG A 73 9.70 -10.63 4.27
C ARG A 73 8.93 -10.56 2.95
N GLY A 74 8.56 -9.34 2.55
CA GLY A 74 7.81 -9.08 1.31
C GLY A 74 6.29 -9.30 1.41
N LYS A 75 5.78 -9.61 2.61
CA LYS A 75 4.36 -9.68 2.93
C LYS A 75 4.00 -8.51 3.86
N TRP A 76 2.76 -8.05 3.73
CA TRP A 76 2.12 -7.10 4.61
C TRP A 76 0.83 -7.71 5.11
N THR A 77 0.61 -7.61 6.42
CA THR A 77 -0.55 -8.18 7.09
C THR A 77 -1.20 -7.11 7.98
N LEU A 78 -2.52 -6.95 7.88
CA LEU A 78 -3.30 -6.09 8.76
C LEU A 78 -3.33 -6.66 10.17
N LYS A 79 -3.24 -5.77 11.16
CA LYS A 79 -3.34 -6.10 12.58
C LYS A 79 -4.78 -6.04 13.07
#